data_AF-A0A8J8FM64-F1
#
_entry.id   AF-A0A8J8FM64-F1
#
_cell.length_a   1.000
_cell.length_b   1.000
_cell.length_c   1.000
_cell.angle_alpha   90.00
_cell.angle_beta   90.00
_cell.angle_gamma   90.00
#
_symmetry.space_group_name_H-M   'P 1'
#
loop_
_entity.id
_entity.type
_entity.pdbx_description
1 polymer ?
#
loop_
_entity_poly.entity_id
_entity_poly.type
_entity_poly.pdbx_seq_one_letter_code
_entity_poly.pdbx_strand_id
1 'polypeptide(L)'
;MEKSFTAEQLSELREEALTLVKATKLGEQSWGNAWSGKYPDEPTDDEIQTELKLLKEKVTRLLSADCDMNEEYKNTEEVIRMVAIESCKSINIL
;
A
#
# COMPACT_ATOMS: atom_id res chain seq x y z
N MET A 1 -12.88 -4.80 17.98
CA MET A 1 -13.16 -6.03 17.23
C MET A 1 -12.22 -5.98 16.04
N GLU A 2 -11.12 -6.74 16.03
CA GLU A 2 -10.24 -6.80 14.85
C GLU A 2 -11.08 -7.29 13.67
N LYS A 3 -11.23 -6.48 12.63
CA LYS A 3 -11.85 -6.94 11.38
C LYS A 3 -10.93 -8.00 10.79
N SER A 4 -11.42 -9.23 10.70
CA SER A 4 -10.72 -10.30 10.02
C SER A 4 -10.87 -10.08 8.52
N PHE A 5 -9.74 -9.97 7.82
CA PHE A 5 -9.68 -9.90 6.37
C PHE A 5 -9.87 -11.29 5.79
N THR A 6 -10.61 -11.41 4.68
CA THR A 6 -10.72 -12.68 3.95
C THR A 6 -9.39 -13.04 3.29
N ALA A 7 -9.21 -14.31 2.91
CA ALA A 7 -8.01 -14.74 2.18
C ALA A 7 -7.83 -14.00 0.85
N GLU A 8 -8.94 -13.68 0.17
CA GLU A 8 -8.94 -12.89 -1.06
C GLU A 8 -8.46 -11.45 -0.82
N GLN A 9 -9.03 -10.77 0.20
CA GLN A 9 -8.59 -9.43 0.59
C GLN A 9 -7.13 -9.38 0.99
N LEU A 10 -6.64 -10.40 1.71
CA LEU A 10 -5.23 -10.49 2.09
C LEU A 10 -4.32 -10.71 0.87
N SER A 11 -4.77 -11.47 -0.13
CA SER A 11 -4.03 -11.67 -1.37
C SER A 11 -3.90 -10.36 -2.15
N GLU A 12 -5.02 -9.67 -2.38
CA GLU A 12 -5.03 -8.39 -3.10
C GLU A 12 -4.18 -7.33 -2.39
N LEU A 13 -4.36 -7.17 -1.07
CA LEU A 13 -3.56 -6.20 -0.29
C LEU A 13 -2.06 -6.54 -0.30
N ARG A 14 -1.70 -7.81 -0.39
CA ARG A 14 -0.30 -8.23 -0.48
C ARG A 14 0.29 -7.93 -1.86
N GLU A 15 -0.48 -8.10 -2.92
CA GLU A 15 -0.08 -7.72 -4.28
C GLU A 15 0.12 -6.20 -4.39
N GLU A 16 -0.75 -5.42 -3.77
CA GLU A 16 -0.62 -3.96 -3.73
C GLU A 16 0.53 -3.50 -2.84
N ALA A 17 0.75 -4.14 -1.69
CA ALA A 17 1.93 -3.89 -0.85
C ALA A 17 3.23 -4.12 -1.63
N LEU A 18 3.33 -5.21 -2.40
CA LEU A 18 4.47 -5.47 -3.27
C LEU A 18 4.65 -4.34 -4.30
N THR A 19 3.56 -3.92 -4.95
CA THR A 19 3.59 -2.86 -5.97
C THR A 19 4.06 -1.53 -5.40
N LEU A 20 3.56 -1.16 -4.21
CA LEU A 20 3.97 0.05 -3.51
C LEU A 20 5.44 0.02 -3.12
N VAL A 21 5.94 -1.09 -2.56
CA VAL A 21 7.38 -1.20 -2.20
C VAL A 21 8.26 -1.10 -3.44
N LYS A 22 7.87 -1.72 -4.57
CA LYS A 22 8.60 -1.57 -5.84
C LYS A 22 8.63 -0.11 -6.31
N ALA A 23 7.49 0.57 -6.24
CA ALA A 23 7.38 1.97 -6.64
C ALA A 23 8.24 2.88 -5.76
N THR A 24 8.22 2.68 -4.44
CA THR A 24 9.05 3.42 -3.49
C THR A 24 10.52 3.23 -3.76
N LYS A 25 11.00 1.99 -3.91
CA LYS A 25 12.41 1.71 -4.24
C LYS A 25 12.85 2.35 -5.57
N LEU A 26 11.96 2.35 -6.56
CA LEU A 26 12.22 3.00 -7.84
C LEU A 26 12.26 4.54 -7.70
N GLY A 27 11.40 5.12 -6.86
CA GLY A 27 11.38 6.55 -6.58
C GLY A 27 12.57 7.05 -5.76
N GLU A 28 13.11 6.20 -4.88
CA GLU A 28 14.29 6.49 -4.04
C GLU A 28 15.62 6.24 -4.76
N GLN A 29 15.58 5.60 -5.92
CA GLN A 29 16.76 5.28 -6.70
C GLN A 29 17.52 6.55 -7.14
N SER A 30 18.85 6.52 -7.04
CA SER A 30 19.68 7.58 -7.59
C SER A 30 19.64 7.62 -9.13
N TRP A 31 19.64 8.83 -9.69
CA TRP A 31 19.72 9.03 -11.14
C TRP A 31 20.93 8.37 -11.78
N GLY A 32 22.08 8.34 -11.10
CA GLY A 32 23.29 7.66 -11.62
C GLY A 32 23.05 6.17 -11.88
N ASN A 33 22.39 5.48 -10.94
CA ASN A 33 22.00 4.09 -11.15
C ASN A 33 20.98 3.96 -12.28
N ALA A 34 20.00 4.87 -12.36
CA ALA A 34 18.94 4.83 -13.38
C ALA A 34 19.52 5.00 -14.80
N TRP A 35 20.39 6.00 -14.99
CA TRP A 35 21.09 6.24 -16.25
C TRP A 35 22.02 5.08 -16.64
N SER A 36 22.55 4.35 -15.66
CA SER A 36 23.34 3.14 -15.90
C SER A 36 22.52 1.88 -16.17
N GLY A 37 21.19 1.99 -16.22
CA GLY A 37 20.28 0.86 -16.46
C GLY A 37 20.21 -0.15 -15.31
N LYS A 38 20.64 0.24 -14.10
CA LYS A 38 20.52 -0.60 -12.90
C LYS A 38 19.14 -0.40 -12.29
N TYR A 39 18.45 -1.50 -12.03
CA TYR A 39 17.18 -1.47 -11.29
C TYR A 39 17.46 -1.63 -9.79
N PRO A 40 16.54 -1.17 -8.91
CA PRO A 40 16.62 -1.44 -7.48
C PRO A 40 16.52 -2.94 -7.20
N ASP A 41 16.99 -3.36 -6.03
CA ASP A 41 16.79 -4.72 -5.56
C ASP A 41 15.30 -5.04 -5.41
N GLU A 42 14.95 -6.30 -5.65
CA GLU A 42 13.58 -6.77 -5.44
C GLU A 42 13.17 -6.62 -3.96
N PRO A 43 11.89 -6.31 -3.68
CA PRO A 43 11.38 -6.24 -2.32
C PRO A 43 11.62 -7.53 -1.53
N THR A 44 12.08 -7.36 -0.29
CA THR A 44 12.16 -8.45 0.69
C THR A 44 10.77 -8.76 1.25
N ASP A 45 10.59 -9.96 1.83
CA ASP A 45 9.31 -10.29 2.48
C ASP A 45 9.00 -9.31 3.61
N ASP A 46 9.99 -8.95 4.43
CA ASP A 46 9.81 -8.02 5.55
C ASP A 46 9.31 -6.64 5.12
N GLU A 47 9.81 -6.10 4.00
CA GLU A 47 9.31 -4.84 3.43
C GLU A 47 7.85 -4.97 2.97
N ILE A 48 7.51 -6.08 2.31
CA ILE A 48 6.15 -6.37 1.86
C ILE A 48 5.21 -6.53 3.06
N GLN A 49 5.62 -7.23 4.12
CA GLN A 49 4.83 -7.40 5.35
C GLN A 49 4.60 -6.07 6.07
N THR A 50 5.62 -5.19 6.06
CA THR A 50 5.53 -3.86 6.65
C THR A 50 4.49 -3.01 5.92
N GLU A 51 4.56 -2.94 4.59
CA GLU A 51 3.57 -2.17 3.81
C GLU A 51 2.17 -2.82 3.87
N LEU A 52 2.09 -4.16 3.86
CA LEU A 52 0.83 -4.88 4.04
C LEU A 52 0.17 -4.54 5.39
N LYS A 53 0.95 -4.41 6.46
CA LYS A 53 0.43 -3.99 7.77
C LYS A 53 -0.15 -2.58 7.69
N LEU A 54 0.54 -1.64 7.05
CA LEU A 54 0.06 -0.27 6.88
C LEU A 54 -1.24 -0.22 6.07
N LEU A 55 -1.33 -0.97 4.97
CA LEU A 55 -2.55 -1.07 4.18
C LEU A 55 -3.71 -1.65 4.98
N LYS A 56 -3.49 -2.73 5.74
CA LYS A 56 -4.53 -3.31 6.62
C LYS A 56 -5.01 -2.33 7.69
N GLU A 57 -4.10 -1.59 8.31
CA GLU A 57 -4.44 -0.55 9.27
C GLU A 57 -5.28 0.55 8.60
N LYS A 58 -4.89 0.97 7.40
CA LYS A 58 -5.63 1.98 6.64
C LYS A 58 -7.02 1.51 6.21
N VAL A 59 -7.18 0.30 5.69
CA VAL A 59 -8.50 -0.27 5.39
C VAL A 59 -9.36 -0.33 6.66
N THR A 60 -8.77 -0.70 7.79
CA THR A 60 -9.50 -0.74 9.07
C THR A 60 -9.99 0.66 9.48
N ARG A 61 -9.15 1.69 9.28
CA ARG A 61 -9.55 3.10 9.52
C ARG A 61 -10.64 3.55 8.57
N LEU A 62 -10.48 3.34 7.25
CA LEU A 62 -11.44 3.75 6.22
C LEU A 62 -12.83 3.13 6.44
N LEU A 63 -12.87 1.85 6.86
CA LEU A 63 -14.13 1.16 7.15
C LEU A 63 -14.65 1.39 8.59
N SER A 64 -14.03 2.29 9.36
CA SER A 64 -14.52 2.67 10.68
C SER A 64 -15.54 3.80 10.57
N ALA A 65 -16.52 3.81 11.48
CA ALA A 65 -17.58 4.82 11.47
C ALA A 65 -17.07 6.25 11.75
N ASP A 66 -15.86 6.38 12.32
CA ASP A 66 -15.24 7.64 12.72
C ASP A 66 -14.15 8.11 11.72
N CYS A 67 -14.09 7.53 10.51
CA CYS A 67 -13.12 7.94 9.51
C CYS A 67 -13.38 9.38 9.03
N ASP A 68 -12.43 10.29 9.28
CA ASP A 68 -12.42 11.60 8.65
C ASP A 68 -11.67 11.53 7.32
N MET A 69 -12.41 11.46 6.22
CA MET A 69 -11.83 11.43 4.87
C MET A 69 -10.91 12.64 4.61
N ASN A 70 -11.14 13.80 5.25
CA ASN A 70 -10.26 14.95 5.05
C ASN A 70 -8.85 14.71 5.60
N GLU A 71 -8.69 13.89 6.65
CA GLU A 71 -7.39 13.46 7.18
C GLU A 71 -6.69 12.51 6.20
N GLU A 72 -7.45 11.62 5.55
CA GLU A 72 -6.93 10.59 4.64
C GLU A 72 -6.41 11.17 3.30
N TYR A 73 -6.81 12.39 2.92
CA TYR A 73 -6.29 13.10 1.73
C TYR A 73 -5.17 14.12 2.06
N LYS A 74 -4.69 14.21 3.30
CA LYS A 74 -3.75 15.29 3.70
C LYS A 74 -2.34 15.18 3.14
N ASN A 75 -1.90 13.97 2.80
CA ASN A 75 -0.56 13.76 2.27
C ASN A 75 -0.56 12.76 1.11
N THR A 76 0.47 12.86 0.26
CA THR A 76 0.58 12.06 -0.96
C THR A 76 0.69 10.56 -0.68
N GLU A 77 1.36 10.16 0.41
CA GLU A 77 1.50 8.74 0.76
C GLU A 77 0.15 8.09 1.12
N GLU A 78 -0.67 8.78 1.91
CA GLU A 78 -2.02 8.31 2.25
C GLU A 78 -2.91 8.23 1.01
N VAL A 79 -2.81 9.19 0.10
CA VAL A 79 -3.53 9.15 -1.19
C VAL A 79 -3.08 7.98 -2.05
N ILE A 80 -1.78 7.73 -2.17
CA ILE A 80 -1.24 6.58 -2.91
C ILE A 80 -1.77 5.27 -2.30
N ARG A 81 -1.77 5.14 -0.97
CA ARG A 81 -2.32 3.96 -0.30
C ARG A 81 -3.83 3.81 -0.50
N MET A 82 -4.60 4.90 -0.58
CA MET A 82 -6.02 4.82 -0.94
C MET A 82 -6.22 4.30 -2.35
N VAL A 83 -5.47 4.82 -3.32
CA VAL A 83 -5.53 4.35 -4.71
C VAL A 83 -5.21 2.84 -4.80
N ALA A 84 -4.21 2.39 -4.05
CA ALA A 84 -3.86 0.97 -3.95
C ALA A 84 -4.96 0.12 -3.27
N ILE A 85 -5.70 0.68 -2.31
CA ILE A 85 -6.83 -0.02 -1.70
C ILE A 85 -8.03 -0.05 -2.67
N GLU A 86 -8.28 1.02 -3.42
CA GLU A 86 -9.37 1.10 -4.41
C GLU A 86 -9.18 0.12 -5.58
N SER A 87 -7.95 -0.28 -5.90
CA SER A 87 -7.68 -1.31 -6.91
C SER A 87 -7.99 -2.74 -6.42
N CYS A 88 -8.08 -2.95 -5.09
CA CYS A 88 -8.48 -4.22 -4.49
C CYS A 88 -10.00 -4.44 -4.65
N LYS A 89 -10.40 -5.35 -5.53
CA LYS A 89 -11.81 -5.54 -5.92
C LYS A 89 -12.67 -6.09 -4.78
N SER A 90 -12.06 -6.83 -3.87
CA SER A 90 -12.73 -7.43 -2.72
C SER A 90 -12.87 -6.48 -1.53
N ILE A 91 -12.33 -5.26 -1.62
CA ILE A 91 -12.39 -4.23 -0.57
C ILE A 91 -13.28 -3.09 -1.04
N ASN A 92 -14.51 -3.05 -0.50
CA ASN A 92 -15.42 -1.96 -0.81
C ASN A 92 -15.35 -0.87 0.25
N ILE A 93 -14.60 0.19 -0.04
CA ILE A 93 -14.45 1.38 0.80
C ILE A 93 -15.41 2.54 0.40
N LEU A 94 -16.27 2.32 -0.60
CA LEU A 94 -17.31 3.26 -1.07
C LEU A 94 -18.69 2.61 -1.20
#